data_AF-A0A1H8LA84-F1
#
_entry.id   AF-A0A1H8LA84-F1
#
_cell.length_a   1.000
_cell.length_b   1.000
_cell.length_c   1.000
_cell.angle_alpha   90.00
_cell.angle_beta   90.00
_cell.angle_gamma   90.00
#
_symmetry.space_group_name_H-M   'P 1'
#
loop_
_entity.id
_entity.type
_entity.pdbx_description
1 polymer ?
#
loop_
_entity_poly.entity_id
_entity_poly.type
_entity_poly.pdbx_seq_one_letter_code
_entity_poly.pdbx_strand_id
1 'polypeptide(L)'
;MNDQQRRKAFQWVKSLSNAKFWSWMNFVHSRAYAAAAQHYDEAMSIVLQPKQAAAVKAKANEIRETWDGMATITIEETEGKEFQNVGV
;
A
#
# COMPACT_ATOMS: atom_id res chain seq x y z
N MET A 1 6.98 -5.95 19.57
CA MET A 1 5.96 -5.69 20.61
C MET A 1 6.08 -6.74 21.70
N ASN A 2 6.02 -6.34 22.97
CA ASN A 2 5.90 -7.27 24.10
C ASN A 2 4.45 -7.73 24.30
N ASP A 3 4.21 -8.73 25.17
CA ASP A 3 2.89 -9.32 25.37
C ASP A 3 1.84 -8.34 25.87
N GLN A 4 2.24 -7.40 26.73
CA GLN A 4 1.35 -6.38 27.25
C GLN A 4 0.89 -5.43 26.13
N GLN A 5 1.80 -5.03 25.24
CA GLN A 5 1.49 -4.21 24.07
C GLN A 5 0.58 -4.96 23.09
N ARG A 6 0.86 -6.24 22.83
CA ARG A 6 0.00 -7.10 21.98
C ARG A 6 -1.42 -7.19 22.53
N ARG A 7 -1.57 -7.42 23.85
CA ARG A 7 -2.87 -7.49 24.50
C ARG A 7 -3.62 -6.16 24.47
N LYS A 8 -2.94 -5.03 24.71
CA LYS A 8 -3.55 -3.69 24.62
C LYS A 8 -4.04 -3.40 23.20
N ALA A 9 -3.23 -3.68 22.18
CA ALA A 9 -3.63 -3.53 20.79
C ALA A 9 -4.86 -4.40 20.47
N PHE A 10 -4.87 -5.67 20.89
CA PHE A 10 -6.01 -6.55 20.69
C PHE A 10 -7.31 -6.03 21.32
N GLN A 11 -7.25 -5.54 22.58
CA GLN A 11 -8.43 -4.97 23.23
C GLN A 11 -8.92 -3.70 22.53
N TRP A 12 -8.01 -2.84 22.07
CA TRP A 12 -8.36 -1.65 21.32
C TRP A 12 -9.06 -2.00 20.00
N VAL A 13 -8.53 -2.97 19.24
CA VAL A 13 -9.16 -3.44 17.99
C VAL A 13 -10.60 -3.92 18.25
N LYS A 14 -10.83 -4.67 19.34
CA LYS A 14 -12.18 -5.12 19.72
C LYS A 14 -13.14 -3.99 20.10
N SER A 15 -12.63 -2.83 20.51
CA SER A 15 -13.46 -1.67 20.85
C SER A 15 -13.84 -0.80 19.65
N LEU A 16 -13.29 -1.06 18.47
CA LEU A 16 -13.60 -0.30 17.26
C LEU A 16 -15.02 -0.62 16.76
N SER A 17 -15.70 0.40 16.25
CA SER A 17 -16.88 0.18 15.41
C SER A 17 -16.46 -0.49 14.09
N ASN A 18 -17.40 -1.17 13.43
CA ASN A 18 -17.13 -1.87 12.16
C ASN A 18 -16.45 -0.95 11.11
N ALA A 19 -16.94 0.28 10.92
CA ALA A 19 -16.36 1.23 9.98
C ALA A 19 -14.91 1.62 10.37
N LYS A 20 -14.65 1.89 11.65
CA LYS A 20 -13.31 2.22 12.14
C LYS A 20 -12.35 1.04 12.04
N PHE A 21 -12.84 -0.18 12.28
CA PHE A 21 -12.06 -1.40 12.12
C PHE A 21 -11.58 -1.56 10.68
N TRP A 22 -12.48 -1.49 9.70
CA TRP A 22 -12.10 -1.63 8.29
C TRP A 22 -11.22 -0.50 7.78
N SER A 23 -11.46 0.74 8.21
CA SER A 23 -10.57 1.87 7.91
C SER A 23 -9.15 1.64 8.45
N TRP A 24 -9.03 1.17 9.70
CA TRP A 24 -7.74 0.83 10.28
C TRP A 24 -7.07 -0.35 9.58
N MET A 25 -7.81 -1.41 9.25
CA MET A 25 -7.30 -2.55 8.50
C MET A 25 -6.78 -2.12 7.12
N ASN A 26 -7.51 -1.27 6.40
CA ASN A 26 -7.07 -0.73 5.12
C ASN A 26 -5.75 0.04 5.28
N PHE A 27 -5.66 0.90 6.30
CA PHE A 27 -4.42 1.62 6.60
C PHE A 27 -3.24 0.68 6.88
N VAL A 28 -3.45 -0.36 7.70
CA VAL A 28 -2.40 -1.35 8.02
C VAL A 28 -1.97 -2.11 6.77
N HIS A 29 -2.92 -2.55 5.94
CA HIS A 29 -2.62 -3.24 4.70
C HIS A 29 -1.85 -2.35 3.72
N SER A 30 -2.28 -1.10 3.51
CA SER A 30 -1.57 -0.15 2.65
C SER A 30 -0.13 0.08 3.12
N ARG A 31 0.09 0.20 4.44
CA ARG A 31 1.45 0.32 4.99
C ARG A 31 2.28 -0.94 4.79
N ALA A 32 1.69 -2.12 4.96
CA ALA A 32 2.38 -3.39 4.74
C ALA A 32 2.79 -3.55 3.27
N TYR A 33 1.91 -3.19 2.33
CA TYR A 33 2.24 -3.17 0.90
C TYR A 33 3.36 -2.18 0.58
N ALA A 34 3.29 -0.96 1.10
CA ALA A 34 4.34 0.04 0.89
C ALA A 34 5.70 -0.44 1.42
N ALA A 35 5.73 -1.04 2.61
CA ALA A 35 6.95 -1.60 3.19
C ALA A 35 7.48 -2.78 2.36
N ALA A 36 6.61 -3.66 1.86
CA ALA A 36 7.02 -4.76 1.00
C ALA A 36 7.64 -4.24 -0.31
N ALA A 37 7.01 -3.25 -0.95
CA ALA A 37 7.54 -2.62 -2.16
C ALA A 37 8.93 -2.02 -1.90
N GLN A 38 9.11 -1.32 -0.77
CA GLN A 38 10.40 -0.78 -0.37
C GLN A 38 11.45 -1.88 -0.17
N HIS A 39 11.13 -2.95 0.56
CA HIS A 39 12.07 -4.06 0.78
C HIS A 39 12.50 -4.72 -0.53
N TYR A 40 11.58 -4.90 -1.48
CA TYR A 40 11.93 -5.45 -2.79
C TYR A 40 12.79 -4.48 -3.60
N ASP A 41 12.51 -3.18 -3.55
CA ASP A 41 13.34 -2.17 -4.20
C ASP A 41 14.78 -2.15 -3.63
N GLU A 42 14.91 -2.18 -2.31
CA GLU A 42 16.20 -2.28 -1.62
C GLU A 42 16.92 -3.58 -1.97
N ALA A 43 16.25 -4.73 -1.90
CA ALA A 43 16.83 -6.02 -2.25
C ALA A 43 17.29 -6.05 -3.72
N MET A 44 16.49 -5.51 -4.65
CA MET A 44 16.86 -5.41 -6.06
C MET A 44 18.11 -4.53 -6.25
N SER A 45 18.25 -3.43 -5.51
CA SER A 45 19.42 -2.55 -5.61
C SER A 45 20.72 -3.21 -5.12
N ILE A 46 20.63 -4.19 -4.21
CA ILE A 46 21.78 -4.91 -3.66
C ILE A 46 22.16 -6.09 -4.57
N VAL A 47 21.17 -6.84 -5.03
CA VAL A 47 21.39 -8.14 -5.69
C VAL A 47 21.52 -8.02 -7.21
N LEU A 48 20.82 -7.07 -7.84
CA LEU A 48 20.70 -6.99 -9.29
C LEU A 48 21.53 -5.83 -9.86
N GLN A 49 21.95 -5.98 -11.12
CA GLN A 49 22.46 -4.85 -11.87
C GLN A 49 21.32 -3.84 -12.17
N PRO A 50 21.60 -2.53 -12.30
CA PRO A 50 20.58 -1.51 -12.51
C PRO A 50 19.61 -1.80 -13.66
N LYS A 51 20.12 -2.34 -14.78
CA LYS A 51 19.28 -2.70 -15.95
C LYS A 51 18.30 -3.84 -15.63
N GLN A 52 18.72 -4.82 -14.83
CA GLN A 52 17.88 -5.95 -14.43
C GLN A 52 16.84 -5.50 -13.41
N ALA A 53 17.22 -4.68 -12.43
CA ALA A 53 16.28 -4.09 -11.48
C ALA A 53 15.19 -3.27 -12.19
N ALA A 54 15.57 -2.44 -13.17
CA ALA A 54 14.62 -1.68 -13.98
C ALA A 54 13.65 -2.58 -14.76
N ALA A 55 14.15 -3.68 -15.34
CA ALA A 55 13.31 -4.65 -16.06
C ALA A 55 12.31 -5.35 -15.12
N VAL A 56 12.73 -5.71 -13.90
CA VAL A 56 11.84 -6.31 -12.90
C VAL A 56 10.76 -5.32 -12.46
N LYS A 57 11.11 -4.06 -12.18
CA LYS A 57 10.13 -3.02 -11.84
C LYS A 57 9.12 -2.78 -12.96
N ALA A 58 9.58 -2.70 -14.21
CA ALA A 58 8.70 -2.54 -15.37
C ALA A 58 7.71 -3.71 -15.49
N LYS A 59 8.20 -4.95 -15.31
CA LYS A 59 7.34 -6.14 -15.35
C LYS A 59 6.36 -6.18 -14.16
N ALA A 60 6.77 -5.76 -12.97
CA ALA A 60 5.89 -5.67 -11.81
C ALA A 60 4.75 -4.68 -12.05
N ASN A 61 5.02 -3.53 -12.69
CA ASN A 61 3.98 -2.58 -13.07
C ASN A 61 3.02 -3.17 -14.12
N GLU A 62 3.55 -3.85 -15.13
CA GLU A 62 2.72 -4.51 -16.16
C GLU A 62 1.80 -5.58 -15.57
N ILE A 63 2.29 -6.42 -14.65
CA ILE A 63 1.48 -7.41 -13.94
C ILE A 63 0.34 -6.71 -13.18
N ARG A 64 0.68 -5.67 -12.41
CA ARG A 64 -0.29 -4.93 -11.61
C ARG A 64 -1.39 -4.29 -12.48
N GLU A 65 -1.03 -3.68 -13.59
CA GLU A 65 -1.98 -2.95 -14.45
C GLU A 65 -2.76 -3.89 -15.38
N THR A 66 -2.08 -4.88 -15.96
CA THR A 66 -2.65 -5.70 -17.03
C THR A 66 -3.30 -6.97 -16.49
N TRP A 67 -2.72 -7.60 -15.46
CA TRP A 67 -3.18 -8.91 -14.97
C TRP A 67 -4.10 -8.75 -13.76
N ASP A 68 -3.77 -7.82 -12.86
CA ASP A 68 -4.58 -7.58 -11.67
C ASP A 68 -5.61 -6.45 -11.88
N GLY A 69 -5.57 -5.74 -13.02
CA GLY A 69 -6.50 -4.65 -13.35
C GLY A 69 -6.38 -3.44 -12.41
N MET A 70 -5.27 -3.31 -11.70
CA MET A 70 -5.00 -2.20 -10.77
C MET A 70 -4.18 -1.14 -11.49
N ALA A 71 -4.85 -0.22 -12.19
CA ALA A 71 -4.19 0.90 -12.87
C ALA A 71 -3.33 1.74 -11.90
N THR A 72 -2.18 2.27 -12.34
CA THR A 72 -1.56 3.40 -11.62
C THR A 72 -2.53 4.57 -11.70
N ILE A 73 -3.11 4.98 -10.57
CA ILE A 73 -3.81 6.27 -10.53
C ILE A 73 -2.70 7.33 -10.48
N THR A 74 -2.51 8.07 -11.56
CA THR A 74 -1.58 9.21 -11.56
C THR A 74 -2.22 10.40 -10.85
N ILE A 75 -1.39 11.34 -10.36
CA ILE A 75 -1.87 12.56 -9.68
C ILE A 75 -2.83 13.34 -10.60
N GLU A 76 -2.56 13.34 -11.90
CA GLU A 76 -3.39 13.95 -12.94
C GLU A 76 -4.81 13.33 -13.03
N GLU A 77 -4.96 12.04 -12.75
CA GLU A 77 -6.28 11.37 -12.67
C GLU A 77 -7.01 11.63 -11.34
N THR A 78 -6.28 12.09 -10.30
CA THR A 78 -6.81 12.36 -8.96
C THR A 78 -7.25 13.81 -8.80
N GLU A 79 -6.57 14.76 -9.45
CA GLU A 79 -6.93 16.19 -9.44
C GLU A 79 -8.34 16.45 -10.03
N GLY A 80 -8.79 15.63 -10.98
CA GLY A 80 -10.14 15.72 -11.55
C GLY A 80 -11.27 15.19 -10.66
N LYS A 81 -10.97 14.37 -9.65
CA LYS A 81 -11.98 13.72 -8.79
C LYS A 81 -12.14 14.37 -7.42
N GLU A 82 -11.11 14.99 -6.86
CA GLU A 82 -11.22 15.64 -5.55
C GLU A 82 -11.88 17.04 -5.63
N PHE A 83 -11.78 17.76 -6.74
CA PHE A 83 -12.47 19.06 -6.90
C PHE A 83 -14.01 18.96 -7.08
N GLN A 84 -14.56 17.78 -7.40
CA GLN A 84 -16.03 17.59 -7.45
C GLN A 84 -16.66 17.25 -6.09
N ASN A 85 -15.86 16.82 -5.10
CA ASN A 85 -16.38 16.34 -3.80
C ASN A 85 -16.22 17.34 -2.64
N VAL A 86 -15.61 18.51 -2.86
CA VAL A 86 -15.65 19.65 -1.94
C VAL A 86 -16.35 20.82 -2.61
N GLY A 87 -17.64 20.62 -2.86
CA GLY A 87 -18.54 21.60 -3.46
C GLY A 87 -19.94 21.53 -2.85
N VAL A 88 -20.03 21.61 -1.52
CA VAL A 88 -21.15 22.22 -0.75
C VAL A 88 -20.60 22.73 0.57
#